data_AF-A0A349K144-F1
#
_entry.id   AF-A0A349K144-F1
#
_cell.length_a   1.000
_cell.length_b   1.000
_cell.length_c   1.000
_cell.angle_alpha   90.00
_cell.angle_beta   90.00
_cell.angle_gamma   90.00
#
_symmetry.space_group_name_H-M   'P 1'
#
loop_
_entity.id
_entity.type
_entity.pdbx_description
1 polymer ?
#
loop_
_entity_poly.entity_id
_entity_poly.type
_entity_poly.pdbx_seq_one_letter_code
_entity_poly.pdbx_strand_id
1 'polypeptide(L)'
;MAFENEGATVRWNALLRNYSDSPQTRSWQVVFADGSRSQPQPVTLEKNSMTSISSAFPSGSKSLRVVLTPDDFSLDDELPLVLPRPKSLKYYLQVSEKYGNIARKFGRFRNLEEVSDPVQADLSLVSYDPLLPALPGGNSIVMVDETTQSLKYLRGGIVAEKHPLMDGINWQSLLVRESIQIQLNKTDEILLWQGNRPLIALRTSVLPEAPESAKPQRVRQLIFNFDLTLSNAEQLESTALLLHRFSQGLRDRKVALEVLNTETGQPLRIATHSSAQATPLSLTRFGADGRTLEDGTEMIALTQARFLQAPAQPGFFEIRQGDELLLESGCYFADTREADLRGCQSDDQIAGLSGKAVERNTREDHLWRLWVIIVLVSLLLAWHFTKDRPKDEEEHPADPLPVTSSR
;
A
#
# COMPACT_ATOMS: atom_id res chain seq x y z
N MET A 1 -6.81 -15.39 -7.36
CA MET A 1 -8.19 -15.17 -7.84
C MET A 1 -8.21 -14.00 -8.81
N ALA A 2 -9.12 -14.00 -9.79
CA ALA A 2 -9.26 -12.94 -10.79
C ALA A 2 -10.74 -12.64 -11.08
N PHE A 3 -11.01 -11.42 -11.56
CA PHE A 3 -12.33 -11.00 -12.03
C PHE A 3 -12.25 -10.61 -13.50
N GLU A 4 -13.22 -11.06 -14.28
CA GLU A 4 -13.33 -10.80 -15.71
C GLU A 4 -14.70 -10.21 -16.01
N ASN A 5 -14.75 -9.16 -16.82
CA ASN A 5 -16.00 -8.56 -17.27
C ASN A 5 -16.38 -9.17 -18.63
N GLU A 6 -17.41 -10.02 -18.65
CA GLU A 6 -18.03 -10.52 -19.87
C GLU A 6 -19.31 -9.72 -20.15
N GLY A 7 -19.15 -8.58 -20.84
CA GLY A 7 -20.26 -7.68 -21.13
C GLY A 7 -20.88 -7.08 -19.87
N ALA A 8 -22.11 -7.48 -19.54
CA ALA A 8 -22.84 -7.01 -18.36
C ALA A 8 -22.65 -7.90 -17.12
N THR A 9 -22.02 -9.07 -17.26
CA THR A 9 -21.79 -10.01 -16.16
C THR A 9 -20.32 -10.02 -15.75
N VAL A 10 -20.07 -9.96 -14.45
CA VAL A 10 -18.74 -10.15 -13.88
C VAL A 10 -18.56 -11.62 -13.57
N ARG A 11 -17.47 -12.24 -13.99
CA ARG A 11 -17.08 -13.60 -13.61
C ARG A 11 -15.93 -13.55 -12.63
N TRP A 12 -15.99 -14.42 -11.63
CA TRP A 12 -14.85 -14.67 -10.75
C TRP A 12 -14.17 -15.98 -11.16
N ASN A 13 -12.86 -16.04 -10.96
CA ASN A 13 -12.02 -17.21 -11.22
C ASN A 13 -11.14 -17.47 -9.99
N ALA A 14 -11.18 -18.70 -9.49
CA ALA A 14 -10.32 -19.19 -8.42
C ALA A 14 -9.55 -20.45 -8.87
N LEU A 15 -8.37 -20.63 -8.30
CA LEU A 15 -7.52 -21.79 -8.56
C LEU A 15 -7.56 -22.71 -7.35
N LEU A 16 -7.86 -23.98 -7.59
CA LEU A 16 -7.76 -25.05 -6.62
C LEU A 16 -6.50 -25.85 -6.91
N ARG A 17 -5.74 -26.20 -5.88
CA ARG A 17 -4.53 -27.00 -6.02
C ARG A 17 -4.62 -28.23 -5.15
N ASN A 18 -4.40 -29.40 -5.76
CA ASN A 18 -4.25 -30.64 -5.02
C ASN A 18 -2.76 -30.86 -4.74
N TYR A 19 -2.38 -30.88 -3.47
CA TYR A 19 -1.02 -31.18 -3.03
C TYR A 19 -0.78 -32.67 -2.77
N SER A 20 -1.84 -33.49 -2.79
CA SER A 20 -1.75 -34.92 -2.50
C SER A 20 -1.19 -35.72 -3.68
N ASP A 21 -0.69 -36.92 -3.35
CA ASP A 21 -0.13 -37.86 -4.29
C ASP A 21 -1.18 -38.74 -5.01
N SER A 22 -2.46 -38.44 -4.81
CA SER A 22 -3.63 -39.14 -5.38
C SER A 22 -4.63 -38.16 -5.97
N PRO A 23 -5.41 -38.54 -6.99
CA PRO A 23 -6.52 -37.71 -7.45
C PRO A 23 -7.59 -37.60 -6.37
N GLN A 24 -8.22 -36.44 -6.27
CA GLN A 24 -9.31 -36.18 -5.33
C GLN A 24 -10.55 -35.66 -6.07
N THR A 25 -11.72 -36.10 -5.64
CA THR A 25 -12.99 -35.53 -6.07
C THR A 25 -13.55 -34.71 -4.93
N ARG A 26 -13.85 -33.44 -5.21
CA ARG A 26 -14.49 -32.52 -4.28
C ARG A 26 -15.71 -31.91 -4.96
N SER A 27 -16.58 -31.30 -4.17
CA SER A 27 -17.64 -30.44 -4.68
C SER A 27 -17.49 -29.05 -4.10
N TRP A 28 -17.86 -28.04 -4.89
CA TRP A 28 -17.91 -26.66 -4.45
C TRP A 28 -19.27 -26.06 -4.73
N GLN A 29 -19.66 -25.07 -3.94
CA GLN A 29 -20.91 -24.34 -4.12
C GLN A 29 -20.72 -22.87 -3.74
N VAL A 30 -21.57 -22.02 -4.30
CA VAL A 30 -21.62 -20.60 -3.92
C VAL A 30 -22.70 -20.42 -2.86
N VAL A 31 -22.33 -19.76 -1.77
CA VAL A 31 -23.24 -19.23 -0.76
C VAL A 31 -23.37 -17.73 -1.03
N PHE A 32 -24.60 -17.28 -1.28
CA PHE A 32 -24.90 -15.88 -1.56
C PHE A 32 -25.13 -15.09 -0.27
N ALA A 33 -25.13 -13.76 -0.36
CA ALA A 33 -25.29 -12.87 0.79
C ALA A 33 -26.65 -13.02 1.51
N ASP A 34 -27.68 -13.52 0.81
CA ASP A 34 -29.00 -13.84 1.38
C ASP A 34 -29.05 -15.22 2.08
N GLY A 35 -27.91 -15.92 2.12
CA GLY A 35 -27.79 -17.27 2.68
C GLY A 35 -28.25 -18.39 1.72
N SER A 36 -28.77 -18.06 0.54
CA SER A 36 -29.12 -19.06 -0.47
C SER A 36 -27.86 -19.72 -1.03
N ARG A 37 -28.00 -20.95 -1.53
CA ARG A 37 -26.87 -21.76 -2.02
C ARG A 37 -27.10 -22.22 -3.45
N SER A 38 -26.05 -22.21 -4.26
CA SER A 38 -26.08 -22.82 -5.58
C SER A 38 -26.09 -24.35 -5.48
N GLN A 39 -26.41 -25.03 -6.59
CA GLN A 39 -26.21 -26.47 -6.66
C GLN A 39 -24.71 -26.80 -6.53
N PRO A 40 -24.34 -27.86 -5.77
CA PRO A 40 -22.96 -28.32 -5.69
C PRO A 40 -22.45 -28.74 -7.07
N GLN A 41 -21.28 -28.25 -7.44
CA GLN A 41 -20.59 -28.60 -8.67
C GLN A 41 -19.39 -29.50 -8.35
N PRO A 42 -19.30 -30.71 -8.95
CA PRO A 42 -18.16 -31.57 -8.75
C PRO A 42 -16.92 -31.02 -9.47
N VAL A 43 -15.76 -31.21 -8.85
CA VAL A 43 -14.45 -30.92 -9.43
C VAL A 43 -13.50 -32.09 -9.14
N THR A 44 -12.86 -32.59 -10.19
CA THR A 44 -11.80 -33.58 -10.07
C THR A 44 -10.46 -32.84 -10.07
N LEU A 45 -9.66 -33.07 -9.03
CA LEU A 45 -8.33 -32.54 -8.87
C LEU A 45 -7.34 -33.68 -9.07
N GLU A 46 -6.63 -33.67 -10.19
CA GLU A 46 -5.58 -34.66 -10.44
C GLU A 46 -4.43 -34.52 -9.44
N LYS A 47 -3.61 -35.56 -9.33
CA LYS A 47 -2.43 -35.57 -8.47
C LYS A 47 -1.53 -34.36 -8.78
N ASN A 48 -1.16 -33.57 -7.76
CA ASN A 48 -0.26 -32.42 -7.90
C ASN A 48 -0.69 -31.39 -8.98
N SER A 49 -1.99 -31.31 -9.31
CA SER A 49 -2.49 -30.41 -10.36
C SER A 49 -3.17 -29.17 -9.81
N MET A 50 -3.33 -28.18 -10.68
CA MET A 50 -4.16 -27.00 -10.44
C MET A 50 -5.36 -27.02 -11.39
N THR A 51 -6.55 -26.79 -10.85
CA THR A 51 -7.80 -26.72 -11.61
C THR A 51 -8.46 -25.37 -11.33
N SER A 52 -8.93 -24.70 -12.39
CA SER A 52 -9.66 -23.44 -12.27
C SER A 52 -11.15 -23.71 -12.10
N ILE A 53 -11.77 -23.02 -11.13
CA ILE A 53 -13.22 -22.94 -10.98
C ILE A 53 -13.66 -21.50 -11.25
N SER A 54 -14.80 -21.34 -11.90
CA SER A 54 -15.35 -20.02 -12.19
C SER A 54 -16.87 -20.03 -12.18
N SER A 55 -17.46 -18.91 -11.81
CA SER A 55 -18.90 -18.68 -11.95
C SER A 55 -19.19 -17.20 -12.15
N ALA A 56 -20.42 -16.89 -12.52
CA ALA A 56 -20.88 -15.51 -12.58
C ALA A 56 -21.05 -14.95 -11.16
N PHE A 57 -20.64 -13.70 -10.97
CA PHE A 57 -20.97 -12.91 -9.80
C PHE A 57 -22.42 -12.40 -9.98
N PRO A 58 -23.35 -12.69 -9.06
CA PRO A 58 -24.75 -12.30 -9.22
C PRO A 58 -24.93 -10.79 -9.30
N SER A 59 -25.75 -10.34 -10.24
CA SER A 59 -26.12 -8.94 -10.39
C SER A 59 -26.76 -8.41 -9.11
N GLY A 60 -26.25 -7.29 -8.59
CA GLY A 60 -26.77 -6.65 -7.38
C GLY A 60 -26.26 -7.23 -6.06
N SER A 61 -25.54 -8.36 -6.08
CA SER A 61 -24.84 -8.82 -4.87
C SER A 61 -23.57 -8.01 -4.64
N LYS A 62 -23.21 -7.80 -3.37
CA LYS A 62 -21.94 -7.14 -2.97
C LYS A 62 -20.86 -8.15 -2.63
N SER A 63 -21.27 -9.29 -2.10
CA SER A 63 -20.42 -10.37 -1.63
C SER A 63 -20.98 -11.73 -1.98
N LEU A 64 -20.12 -12.74 -2.02
CA LEU A 64 -20.47 -14.14 -2.08
C LEU A 64 -19.36 -14.95 -1.43
N ARG A 65 -19.64 -16.21 -1.13
CA ARG A 65 -18.65 -17.13 -0.59
C ARG A 65 -18.64 -18.39 -1.43
N VAL A 66 -17.46 -18.85 -1.80
CA VAL A 66 -17.28 -20.17 -2.40
C VAL A 66 -16.88 -21.11 -1.29
N VAL A 67 -17.61 -22.22 -1.15
CA VAL A 67 -17.39 -23.23 -0.11
C VAL A 67 -17.07 -24.56 -0.78
N LEU A 68 -15.95 -25.15 -0.39
CA LEU A 68 -15.51 -26.48 -0.80
C LEU A 68 -16.05 -27.54 0.17
N THR A 69 -15.92 -28.80 -0.23
CA THR A 69 -16.24 -29.92 0.68
C THR A 69 -15.16 -29.99 1.75
N PRO A 70 -15.50 -29.97 3.05
CA PRO A 70 -14.52 -29.87 4.13
C PRO A 70 -13.50 -31.01 4.13
N ASP A 71 -12.28 -30.69 4.53
CA ASP A 71 -11.27 -31.67 4.93
C ASP A 71 -10.57 -31.31 6.26
N ASP A 72 -9.43 -31.93 6.54
CA ASP A 72 -8.71 -31.73 7.80
C ASP A 72 -8.13 -30.31 7.95
N PHE A 73 -8.05 -29.53 6.86
CA PHE A 73 -7.51 -28.17 6.84
C PHE A 73 -8.58 -27.11 6.55
N SER A 74 -9.43 -26.83 7.53
CA SER A 74 -10.59 -25.92 7.38
C SER A 74 -10.33 -24.46 6.95
N LEU A 75 -9.08 -23.98 6.88
CA LEU A 75 -8.79 -22.58 6.55
C LEU A 75 -8.93 -22.26 5.04
N ASP A 76 -8.83 -23.27 4.17
CA ASP A 76 -8.96 -23.10 2.72
C ASP A 76 -10.31 -23.59 2.15
N ASP A 77 -11.17 -24.15 3.01
CA ASP A 77 -12.52 -24.58 2.66
C ASP A 77 -13.43 -23.43 2.18
N GLU A 78 -13.13 -22.20 2.62
CA GLU A 78 -13.91 -21.01 2.31
C GLU A 78 -13.11 -19.95 1.57
N LEU A 79 -13.69 -19.45 0.49
CA LEU A 79 -13.20 -18.30 -0.27
C LEU A 79 -14.27 -17.19 -0.26
N PRO A 80 -14.19 -16.24 0.70
CA PRO A 80 -15.01 -15.04 0.71
C PRO A 80 -14.60 -14.11 -0.43
N LEU A 81 -15.58 -13.62 -1.19
CA LEU A 81 -15.37 -12.74 -2.34
C LEU A 81 -16.26 -11.51 -2.25
N VAL A 82 -15.66 -10.34 -2.41
CA VAL A 82 -16.34 -9.07 -2.65
C VAL A 82 -16.02 -8.58 -4.06
N LEU A 83 -16.95 -7.85 -4.68
CA LEU A 83 -16.70 -7.26 -5.98
C LEU A 83 -15.73 -6.06 -5.83
N PRO A 84 -14.51 -6.10 -6.40
CA PRO A 84 -13.54 -5.04 -6.18
C PRO A 84 -14.00 -3.70 -6.74
N ARG A 85 -13.92 -2.66 -5.91
CA ARG A 85 -14.25 -1.28 -6.25
C ARG A 85 -13.15 -0.35 -5.74
N PRO A 86 -12.19 0.02 -6.60
CA PRO A 86 -11.18 1.00 -6.24
C PRO A 86 -11.80 2.37 -5.97
N LYS A 87 -11.11 3.21 -5.19
CA LYS A 87 -11.54 4.59 -4.93
C LYS A 87 -11.66 5.37 -6.24
N SER A 88 -12.79 6.04 -6.45
CA SER A 88 -12.97 6.94 -7.58
C SER A 88 -12.29 8.29 -7.33
N LEU A 89 -11.58 8.82 -8.32
CA LEU A 89 -11.02 10.17 -8.28
C LEU A 89 -11.81 11.10 -9.17
N LYS A 90 -12.23 12.23 -8.61
CA LYS A 90 -12.90 13.30 -9.35
C LYS A 90 -11.85 14.20 -9.97
N TYR A 91 -11.95 14.48 -11.26
CA TYR A 91 -11.04 15.39 -11.94
C TYR A 91 -11.76 16.54 -12.63
N TYR A 92 -11.12 17.71 -12.60
CA TYR A 92 -11.58 18.91 -13.29
C TYR A 92 -10.66 19.25 -14.45
N LEU A 93 -11.23 19.63 -15.58
CA LEU A 93 -10.50 20.06 -16.77
C LEU A 93 -10.49 21.59 -16.85
N GLN A 94 -9.31 22.17 -16.72
CA GLN A 94 -9.02 23.57 -16.99
C GLN A 94 -7.92 23.67 -18.05
N VAL A 95 -8.16 23.02 -19.18
CA VAL A 95 -7.19 22.95 -20.28
C VAL A 95 -7.70 23.68 -21.51
N SER A 96 -6.79 24.30 -22.26
CA SER A 96 -7.10 24.85 -23.58
C SER A 96 -7.50 23.76 -24.58
N GLU A 97 -8.21 24.17 -25.64
CA GLU A 97 -8.74 23.26 -26.66
C GLU A 97 -7.67 22.37 -27.31
N LYS A 98 -6.43 22.86 -27.41
CA LYS A 98 -5.31 22.09 -27.98
C LYS A 98 -4.97 20.82 -27.21
N TYR A 99 -5.29 20.75 -25.91
CA TYR A 99 -5.08 19.55 -25.09
C TYR A 99 -6.28 18.60 -25.09
N GLY A 100 -7.30 18.82 -25.93
CA GLY A 100 -8.52 18.01 -25.94
C GLY A 100 -8.27 16.51 -26.13
N ASN A 101 -7.25 16.10 -26.89
CA ASN A 101 -6.95 14.68 -27.06
C ASN A 101 -6.29 14.06 -25.80
N ILE A 102 -5.42 14.81 -25.13
CA ILE A 102 -4.82 14.39 -23.85
C ILE A 102 -5.90 14.27 -22.78
N ALA A 103 -6.80 15.27 -22.69
CA ALA A 103 -7.94 15.24 -21.78
C ALA A 103 -8.83 14.01 -22.04
N ARG A 104 -9.16 13.72 -23.31
CA ARG A 104 -9.96 12.54 -23.68
C ARG A 104 -9.25 11.22 -23.34
N LYS A 105 -7.94 11.12 -23.57
CA LYS A 105 -7.15 9.94 -23.19
C LYS A 105 -7.12 9.76 -21.67
N PHE A 106 -6.94 10.86 -20.93
CA PHE A 106 -6.93 10.87 -19.48
C PHE A 106 -8.28 10.40 -18.91
N GLY A 107 -9.40 10.90 -19.45
CA GLY A 107 -10.75 10.47 -19.06
C GLY A 107 -11.08 9.00 -19.33
N ARG A 108 -10.26 8.27 -20.10
CA ARG A 108 -10.40 6.81 -20.29
C ARG A 108 -9.74 5.98 -19.19
N PHE A 109 -8.99 6.61 -18.28
CA PHE A 109 -8.44 5.88 -17.14
C PHE A 109 -9.56 5.38 -16.23
N ARG A 110 -9.38 4.16 -15.71
CA ARG A 110 -10.38 3.53 -14.85
C ARG A 110 -10.53 4.30 -13.53
N ASN A 111 -11.75 4.35 -13.02
CA ASN A 111 -12.10 4.95 -11.73
C ASN A 111 -11.70 6.44 -11.66
N LEU A 112 -11.94 7.16 -12.75
CA LEU A 112 -11.91 8.62 -12.84
C LEU A 112 -13.31 9.12 -13.22
N GLU A 113 -13.73 10.21 -12.57
CA GLU A 113 -15.00 10.88 -12.83
C GLU A 113 -14.74 12.36 -13.14
N GLU A 114 -15.20 12.81 -14.30
CA GLU A 114 -15.11 14.24 -14.65
C GLU A 114 -16.15 15.04 -13.87
N VAL A 115 -15.73 16.15 -13.26
CA VAL A 115 -16.62 17.09 -12.59
C VAL A 115 -16.53 18.47 -13.23
N SER A 116 -17.62 19.22 -13.18
CA SER A 116 -17.68 20.58 -13.73
C SER A 116 -17.26 21.66 -12.73
N ASP A 117 -17.20 21.33 -11.44
CA ASP A 117 -16.85 22.26 -10.36
C ASP A 117 -15.47 21.93 -9.79
N PRO A 118 -14.49 22.86 -9.83
CA PRO A 118 -13.15 22.64 -9.28
C PRO A 118 -13.13 22.34 -7.78
N VAL A 119 -14.15 22.77 -7.01
CA VAL A 119 -14.21 22.53 -5.56
C VAL A 119 -14.45 21.05 -5.24
N GLN A 120 -15.14 20.34 -6.13
CA GLN A 120 -15.43 18.91 -5.96
C GLN A 120 -14.31 18.00 -6.50
N ALA A 121 -13.29 18.57 -7.15
CA ALA A 121 -12.24 17.83 -7.81
C ALA A 121 -11.13 17.44 -6.84
N ASP A 122 -10.70 16.17 -6.91
CA ASP A 122 -9.51 15.69 -6.21
C ASP A 122 -8.22 16.05 -6.97
N LEU A 123 -8.34 16.26 -8.28
CA LEU A 123 -7.26 16.50 -9.24
C LEU A 123 -7.71 17.46 -10.35
N SER A 124 -6.88 18.45 -10.70
CA SER A 124 -7.15 19.33 -11.85
C SER A 124 -6.10 19.17 -12.95
N LEU A 125 -6.54 19.04 -14.20
CA LEU A 125 -5.65 19.16 -15.36
C LEU A 125 -5.68 20.61 -15.80
N VAL A 126 -4.51 21.27 -15.82
CA VAL A 126 -4.41 22.71 -16.02
C VAL A 126 -3.42 23.04 -17.13
N SER A 127 -3.84 23.84 -18.10
CA SER A 127 -2.95 24.52 -19.04
C SER A 127 -2.42 25.81 -18.40
N TYR A 128 -1.10 25.90 -18.27
CA TYR A 128 -0.41 27.04 -17.67
C TYR A 128 -0.01 28.03 -18.76
N ASP A 129 -0.55 29.25 -18.71
CA ASP A 129 -0.14 30.35 -19.57
C ASP A 129 1.06 31.08 -18.95
N PRO A 130 2.25 31.08 -19.60
CA PRO A 130 3.41 31.81 -19.11
C PRO A 130 3.22 33.32 -18.97
N LEU A 131 2.27 33.92 -19.69
CA LEU A 131 1.95 35.35 -19.63
C LEU A 131 1.07 35.70 -18.41
N LEU A 132 0.35 34.72 -17.86
CA LEU A 132 -0.49 34.84 -16.67
C LEU A 132 -0.11 33.75 -15.66
N PRO A 133 1.06 33.88 -15.01
CA PRO A 133 1.65 32.83 -14.20
C PRO A 133 0.87 32.62 -12.89
N ALA A 134 -0.13 31.74 -12.93
CA ALA A 134 -0.89 31.31 -11.76
C ALA A 134 -0.96 29.77 -11.73
N LEU A 135 -0.44 29.18 -10.65
CA LEU A 135 -0.56 27.75 -10.41
C LEU A 135 -1.80 27.46 -9.56
N PRO A 136 -2.49 26.34 -9.80
CA PRO A 136 -3.68 25.97 -9.01
C PRO A 136 -3.29 25.67 -7.56
N GLY A 137 -4.22 25.87 -6.62
CA GLY A 137 -4.00 25.56 -5.21
C GLY A 137 -4.08 24.06 -4.89
N GLY A 138 -4.82 23.27 -5.68
CA GLY A 138 -5.06 21.84 -5.42
C GLY A 138 -4.07 20.89 -6.11
N ASN A 139 -4.32 19.58 -5.96
CA ASN A 139 -3.55 18.59 -6.71
C ASN A 139 -3.76 18.81 -8.21
N SER A 140 -2.68 18.82 -8.98
CA SER A 140 -2.80 19.18 -10.39
C SER A 140 -1.79 18.50 -11.29
N ILE A 141 -2.15 18.41 -12.55
CA ILE A 141 -1.23 18.12 -13.65
C ILE A 141 -1.15 19.40 -14.48
N VAL A 142 0.03 20.01 -14.48
CA VAL A 142 0.27 21.33 -15.08
C VAL A 142 1.04 21.14 -16.38
N MET A 143 0.52 21.68 -17.46
CA MET A 143 1.11 21.59 -18.80
C MET A 143 1.38 23.00 -19.32
N VAL A 144 2.59 23.26 -19.81
CA VAL A 144 2.93 24.57 -20.40
C VAL A 144 2.12 24.79 -21.67
N ASP A 145 1.29 25.81 -21.66
CA ASP A 145 0.55 26.26 -22.82
C ASP A 145 1.30 27.39 -23.52
N GLU A 146 2.05 27.02 -24.56
CA GLU A 146 2.73 28.01 -25.39
C GLU A 146 2.03 28.18 -26.74
N THR A 147 1.92 29.43 -27.19
CA THR A 147 1.40 29.79 -28.52
C THR A 147 2.52 29.94 -29.56
N THR A 148 3.75 30.18 -29.12
CA THR A 148 4.93 30.36 -29.98
C THR A 148 5.59 29.01 -30.27
N GLN A 149 5.62 28.61 -31.54
CA GLN A 149 6.20 27.32 -31.93
C GLN A 149 7.68 27.45 -32.26
N SER A 150 8.57 27.06 -31.35
CA SER A 150 9.97 26.86 -31.73
C SER A 150 10.10 25.68 -32.69
N LEU A 151 10.96 25.83 -33.71
CA LEU A 151 11.30 24.76 -34.64
C LEU A 151 12.46 23.88 -34.14
N LYS A 152 13.15 24.28 -33.07
CA LYS A 152 14.34 23.59 -32.57
C LYS A 152 13.98 22.52 -31.54
N TYR A 153 14.55 21.33 -31.71
CA TYR A 153 14.49 20.28 -30.70
C TYR A 153 15.55 20.48 -29.62
N LEU A 154 15.20 20.13 -28.39
CA LEU A 154 16.14 20.07 -27.29
C LEU A 154 17.21 19.02 -27.58
N ARG A 155 18.45 19.34 -27.17
CA ARG A 155 19.62 18.47 -27.30
C ARG A 155 20.08 18.01 -25.93
N GLY A 156 20.75 16.86 -25.91
CA GLY A 156 21.28 16.25 -24.69
C GLY A 156 20.61 14.92 -24.38
N GLY A 157 21.29 14.10 -23.58
CA GLY A 157 20.76 12.83 -23.11
C GLY A 157 19.58 13.04 -22.16
N ILE A 158 18.64 12.11 -22.18
CA ILE A 158 17.50 12.09 -21.26
C ILE A 158 17.87 11.24 -20.06
N VAL A 159 17.73 11.83 -18.87
CA VAL A 159 18.06 11.19 -17.60
C VAL A 159 16.84 11.27 -16.69
N ALA A 160 16.34 10.11 -16.26
CA ALA A 160 15.27 10.01 -15.29
C ALA A 160 15.87 9.83 -13.88
N GLU A 161 15.35 10.59 -12.92
CA GLU A 161 15.77 10.47 -11.52
C GLU A 161 15.18 9.22 -10.86
N LYS A 162 15.84 8.75 -9.79
CA LYS A 162 15.38 7.58 -9.04
C LYS A 162 14.14 7.94 -8.21
N HIS A 163 12.97 7.77 -8.81
CA HIS A 163 11.68 8.05 -8.18
C HIS A 163 10.62 7.00 -8.55
N PRO A 164 9.68 6.61 -7.67
CA PRO A 164 8.64 5.62 -7.98
C PRO A 164 7.78 5.96 -9.20
N LEU A 165 7.61 7.26 -9.50
CA LEU A 165 6.89 7.69 -10.71
C LEU A 165 7.67 7.40 -12.00
N MET A 166 9.00 7.28 -11.94
CA MET A 166 9.88 7.08 -13.10
C MET A 166 10.40 5.64 -13.24
N ASP A 167 10.20 4.81 -12.21
CA ASP A 167 10.77 3.46 -12.15
C ASP A 167 10.31 2.56 -13.32
N GLY A 168 11.25 1.96 -14.05
CA GLY A 168 10.96 1.11 -15.20
C GLY A 168 10.29 1.81 -16.41
N ILE A 169 10.26 3.14 -16.48
CA ILE A 169 9.70 3.88 -17.62
C ILE A 169 10.82 4.29 -18.59
N ASN A 170 10.64 4.01 -19.88
CA ASN A 170 11.59 4.40 -20.92
C ASN A 170 11.26 5.77 -21.52
N TRP A 171 12.09 6.78 -21.24
CA TRP A 171 11.92 8.14 -21.76
C TRP A 171 12.85 8.47 -22.94
N GLN A 172 13.68 7.53 -23.42
CA GLN A 172 14.71 7.82 -24.44
C GLN A 172 14.13 8.21 -25.81
N SER A 173 12.89 7.83 -26.09
CA SER A 173 12.18 8.18 -27.33
C SER A 173 11.49 9.56 -27.25
N LEU A 174 11.57 10.26 -26.14
CA LEU A 174 10.93 11.57 -25.97
C LEU A 174 11.64 12.64 -26.81
N LEU A 175 10.87 13.28 -27.69
CA LEU A 175 11.31 14.37 -28.54
C LEU A 175 10.55 15.62 -28.12
N VAL A 176 11.29 16.57 -27.53
CA VAL A 176 10.74 17.83 -27.02
C VAL A 176 11.32 19.00 -27.79
N ARG A 177 10.46 19.94 -28.17
CA ARG A 177 10.88 21.22 -28.75
C ARG A 177 11.20 22.25 -27.67
N GLU A 178 12.12 23.16 -27.99
CA GLU A 178 12.39 24.31 -27.13
C GLU A 178 11.10 25.08 -26.87
N SER A 179 10.75 25.22 -25.60
CA SER A 179 9.56 25.95 -25.13
C SER A 179 9.90 26.82 -23.93
N ILE A 180 9.01 27.75 -23.60
CA ILE A 180 9.03 28.51 -22.35
C ILE A 180 8.96 27.54 -21.16
N GLN A 181 9.61 27.92 -20.06
CA GLN A 181 9.69 27.11 -18.85
C GLN A 181 8.88 27.75 -17.73
N ILE A 182 8.18 26.92 -16.96
CA ILE A 182 7.65 27.26 -15.65
C ILE A 182 8.83 27.43 -14.70
N GLN A 183 8.79 28.49 -13.89
CA GLN A 183 9.79 28.67 -12.84
C GLN A 183 9.60 27.58 -11.77
N LEU A 184 10.60 26.71 -11.66
CA LEU A 184 10.66 25.67 -10.66
C LEU A 184 11.26 26.22 -9.35
N ASN A 185 10.72 25.78 -8.24
CA ASN A 185 11.20 26.12 -6.91
C ASN A 185 12.37 25.22 -6.53
N LYS A 186 13.23 25.67 -5.61
CA LYS A 186 14.33 24.84 -5.08
C LYS A 186 13.86 23.57 -4.36
N THR A 187 12.61 23.56 -3.91
CA THR A 187 11.97 22.43 -3.23
C THR A 187 11.27 21.47 -4.19
N ASP A 188 11.23 21.78 -5.48
CA ASP A 188 10.62 20.89 -6.46
C ASP A 188 11.55 19.72 -6.75
N GLU A 189 11.00 18.51 -6.74
CA GLU A 189 11.73 17.30 -7.07
C GLU A 189 11.70 17.11 -8.58
N ILE A 190 12.84 17.25 -9.24
CA ILE A 190 12.93 17.07 -10.69
C ILE A 190 12.94 15.57 -10.95
N LEU A 191 12.08 15.11 -11.87
CA LEU A 191 11.91 13.70 -12.17
C LEU A 191 12.56 13.31 -13.50
N LEU A 192 12.61 14.24 -14.46
CA LEU A 192 13.16 14.00 -15.79
C LEU A 192 13.97 15.21 -16.27
N TRP A 193 15.19 14.94 -16.71
CA TRP A 193 16.11 15.91 -17.31
C TRP A 193 16.35 15.59 -18.78
N GLN A 194 16.61 16.63 -19.57
CA GLN A 194 17.21 16.52 -20.88
C GLN A 194 18.39 17.49 -20.99
N GLY A 195 19.61 16.94 -20.98
CA GLY A 195 20.81 17.75 -20.76
C GLY A 195 20.72 18.49 -19.43
N ASN A 196 20.76 19.83 -19.47
CA ASN A 196 20.63 20.68 -18.28
C ASN A 196 19.21 21.22 -18.06
N ARG A 197 18.24 20.81 -18.89
CA ARG A 197 16.86 21.32 -18.81
C ARG A 197 15.98 20.35 -18.03
N PRO A 198 15.29 20.80 -16.96
CA PRO A 198 14.28 19.99 -16.29
C PRO A 198 13.02 19.95 -17.15
N LEU A 199 12.54 18.74 -17.46
CA LEU A 199 11.36 18.49 -18.27
C LEU A 199 10.13 18.17 -17.43
N ILE A 200 10.27 17.34 -16.39
CA ILE A 200 9.17 16.94 -15.53
C ILE A 200 9.60 17.14 -14.09
N ALA A 201 8.76 17.80 -13.30
CA ALA A 201 8.99 18.02 -11.88
C ALA A 201 7.76 17.68 -11.05
N LEU A 202 7.98 17.26 -9.81
CA LEU A 202 6.96 17.05 -8.79
C LEU A 202 7.09 18.14 -7.74
N ARG A 203 6.09 19.01 -7.66
CA ARG A 203 5.98 19.98 -6.59
C ARG A 203 5.10 19.40 -5.49
N THR A 204 5.63 19.35 -4.27
CA THR A 204 4.86 19.02 -3.08
C THR A 204 4.80 20.24 -2.18
N SER A 205 3.60 20.77 -1.95
CA SER A 205 3.35 21.89 -1.05
C SER A 205 2.46 21.46 0.10
N VAL A 206 2.55 22.18 1.21
CA VAL A 206 1.58 22.08 2.30
C VAL A 206 0.84 23.41 2.29
N LEU A 207 -0.44 23.38 1.92
CA LEU A 207 -1.25 24.60 2.00
C LEU A 207 -1.53 24.92 3.47
N PRO A 208 -1.31 26.17 3.91
CA PRO A 208 -1.72 26.61 5.24
C PRO A 208 -3.25 26.58 5.36
N GLU A 209 -3.74 26.45 6.59
CA GLU A 209 -5.16 26.36 6.91
C GLU A 209 -5.93 27.55 6.30
N ALA A 210 -6.93 27.25 5.47
CA ALA A 210 -7.91 28.27 5.09
C ALA A 210 -8.77 28.62 6.32
N PRO A 211 -9.21 29.88 6.49
CA PRO A 211 -9.85 30.36 7.73
C PRO A 211 -11.18 29.67 8.08
N GLU A 212 -11.74 28.86 7.18
CA GLU A 212 -12.90 28.01 7.45
C GLU A 212 -12.51 26.52 7.38
N SER A 213 -12.05 25.96 8.50
CA SER A 213 -12.08 24.51 8.80
C SER A 213 -11.28 23.53 7.93
N ALA A 214 -10.41 23.98 7.01
CA ALA A 214 -9.61 23.08 6.19
C ALA A 214 -8.22 22.84 6.79
N LYS A 215 -7.98 21.59 7.23
CA LYS A 215 -6.69 21.06 7.74
C LYS A 215 -5.54 21.30 6.74
N PRO A 216 -4.27 21.34 7.20
CA PRO A 216 -3.12 21.45 6.30
C PRO A 216 -3.10 20.26 5.32
N GLN A 217 -3.43 20.54 4.06
CA GLN A 217 -3.47 19.52 3.01
C GLN A 217 -2.14 19.51 2.28
N ARG A 218 -1.53 18.32 2.20
CA ARG A 218 -0.38 18.10 1.34
C ARG A 218 -0.86 18.02 -0.10
N VAL A 219 -0.51 19.01 -0.88
CA VAL A 219 -0.84 19.13 -2.29
C VAL A 219 0.33 18.64 -3.14
N ARG A 220 0.02 17.94 -4.23
CA ARG A 220 1.00 17.47 -5.20
C ARG A 220 0.66 17.96 -6.61
N GLN A 221 1.64 18.53 -7.28
CA GLN A 221 1.51 19.03 -8.64
C GLN A 221 2.56 18.36 -9.52
N LEU A 222 2.10 17.67 -10.56
CA LEU A 222 2.97 17.13 -11.61
C LEU A 222 3.11 18.20 -12.69
N ILE A 223 4.32 18.72 -12.86
CA ILE A 223 4.60 19.83 -13.77
C ILE A 223 5.34 19.29 -14.99
N PHE A 224 4.73 19.43 -16.17
CA PHE A 224 5.38 19.26 -17.46
C PHE A 224 5.94 20.61 -17.90
N ASN A 225 7.26 20.77 -17.79
CA ASN A 225 7.99 22.00 -18.07
C ASN A 225 8.32 22.17 -19.57
N PHE A 226 7.40 21.71 -20.41
CA PHE A 226 7.41 21.80 -21.87
C PHE A 226 5.98 21.61 -22.38
N ASP A 227 5.72 22.08 -23.60
CA ASP A 227 4.41 21.88 -24.22
C ASP A 227 4.28 20.44 -24.76
N LEU A 228 3.32 19.68 -24.24
CA LEU A 228 3.06 18.31 -24.68
C LEU A 228 2.64 18.22 -26.16
N THR A 229 1.94 19.23 -26.69
CA THR A 229 1.47 19.25 -28.09
C THR A 229 2.60 19.49 -29.09
N LEU A 230 3.69 20.14 -28.66
CA LEU A 230 4.90 20.38 -29.45
C LEU A 230 5.93 19.26 -29.29
N SER A 231 5.52 18.12 -28.71
CA SER A 231 6.35 16.95 -28.46
C SER A 231 5.65 15.67 -28.95
N ASN A 232 6.35 14.54 -28.92
CA ASN A 232 5.70 13.24 -29.11
C ASN A 232 5.15 12.64 -27.80
N ALA A 233 5.19 13.36 -26.67
CA ALA A 233 4.81 12.84 -25.35
C ALA A 233 3.40 12.25 -25.31
N GLU A 234 2.46 12.81 -26.08
CA GLU A 234 1.09 12.31 -26.18
C GLU A 234 0.98 10.87 -26.74
N GLN A 235 1.95 10.46 -27.57
CA GLN A 235 1.98 9.14 -28.20
C GLN A 235 2.77 8.12 -27.35
N LEU A 236 3.55 8.59 -26.37
CA LEU A 236 4.38 7.73 -25.54
C LEU A 236 3.56 7.08 -24.43
N GLU A 237 3.72 5.76 -24.31
CA GLU A 237 3.20 4.97 -23.19
C GLU A 237 3.76 5.48 -21.85
N SER A 238 4.99 5.99 -21.86
CA SER A 238 5.68 6.59 -20.71
C SER A 238 4.88 7.72 -20.06
N THR A 239 4.26 8.59 -20.87
CA THR A 239 3.40 9.67 -20.38
C THR A 239 2.12 9.11 -19.76
N ALA A 240 1.47 8.14 -20.42
CA ALA A 240 0.26 7.52 -19.89
C ALA A 240 0.52 6.80 -18.56
N LEU A 241 1.64 6.07 -18.46
CA LEU A 241 2.07 5.39 -17.23
C LEU A 241 2.37 6.38 -16.11
N LEU A 242 3.06 7.48 -16.40
CA LEU A 242 3.34 8.53 -15.42
C LEU A 242 2.04 9.15 -14.87
N LEU A 243 1.12 9.54 -15.75
CA LEU A 243 -0.18 10.11 -15.35
C LEU A 243 -1.00 9.10 -14.54
N HIS A 244 -0.98 7.83 -14.93
CA HIS A 244 -1.65 6.75 -14.21
C HIS A 244 -1.06 6.56 -12.81
N ARG A 245 0.26 6.46 -12.67
CA ARG A 245 0.94 6.30 -11.37
C ARG A 245 0.74 7.51 -10.46
N PHE A 246 0.78 8.72 -11.02
CA PHE A 246 0.49 9.93 -10.27
C PHE A 246 -0.94 9.92 -9.72
N SER A 247 -1.92 9.58 -10.57
CA SER A 247 -3.32 9.44 -10.17
C SER A 247 -3.50 8.34 -9.11
N GLN A 248 -2.84 7.18 -9.27
CA GLN A 248 -2.86 6.12 -8.26
C GLN A 248 -2.30 6.61 -6.92
N GLY A 249 -1.20 7.38 -6.94
CA GLY A 249 -0.66 7.98 -5.72
C GLY A 249 -1.64 8.94 -5.02
N LEU A 250 -2.45 9.68 -5.76
CA LEU A 250 -3.51 10.51 -5.17
C LEU A 250 -4.64 9.65 -4.61
N ARG A 251 -5.04 8.60 -5.34
CA ARG A 251 -6.05 7.62 -4.92
C ARG A 251 -5.70 6.94 -3.60
N ASP A 252 -4.46 6.48 -3.45
CA ASP A 252 -3.98 5.82 -2.24
C ASP A 252 -4.06 6.73 -1.00
N ARG A 253 -3.98 8.06 -1.20
CA ARG A 253 -4.04 9.08 -0.13
C ARG A 253 -5.45 9.58 0.14
N LYS A 254 -6.39 9.34 -0.77
CA LYS A 254 -7.79 9.75 -0.61
C LYS A 254 -8.44 8.92 0.48
N VAL A 255 -9.02 9.60 1.47
CA VAL A 255 -9.88 8.97 2.47
C VAL A 255 -11.25 8.78 1.82
N ALA A 256 -11.55 7.53 1.48
CA ALA A 256 -12.78 7.10 0.82
C ALA A 256 -12.89 5.58 0.91
N LEU A 257 -14.11 5.06 0.73
CA LEU A 257 -14.37 3.63 0.65
C LEU A 257 -13.58 2.97 -0.49
N GLU A 258 -12.92 1.88 -0.16
CA GLU A 258 -12.33 0.92 -1.09
C GLU A 258 -12.90 -0.46 -0.85
N VAL A 259 -13.15 -1.23 -1.90
CA VAL A 259 -13.55 -2.63 -1.80
C VAL A 259 -12.51 -3.48 -2.51
N LEU A 260 -11.90 -4.42 -1.80
CA LEU A 260 -10.91 -5.33 -2.37
C LEU A 260 -10.91 -6.67 -1.65
N ASN A 261 -10.31 -7.69 -2.25
CA ASN A 261 -10.11 -8.98 -1.59
C ASN A 261 -8.67 -9.03 -1.08
N THR A 262 -8.50 -9.52 0.13
CA THR A 262 -7.20 -9.56 0.82
C THR A 262 -6.87 -10.97 1.26
N GLU A 263 -5.58 -11.21 1.45
CA GLU A 263 -5.08 -12.47 2.01
C GLU A 263 -4.98 -12.35 3.54
N THR A 264 -5.12 -13.46 4.25
CA THR A 264 -4.94 -13.52 5.70
C THR A 264 -3.58 -12.95 6.10
N GLY A 265 -3.55 -12.01 7.05
CA GLY A 265 -2.30 -11.36 7.51
C GLY A 265 -1.68 -10.35 6.52
N GLN A 266 -2.32 -10.07 5.39
CA GLN A 266 -1.79 -9.10 4.41
C GLN A 266 -1.69 -7.69 5.03
N PRO A 267 -0.53 -6.99 4.91
CA PRO A 267 -0.42 -5.60 5.33
C PRO A 267 -1.39 -4.68 4.57
N LEU A 268 -2.19 -3.91 5.30
CA LEU A 268 -3.20 -3.01 4.75
C LEU A 268 -2.67 -1.57 4.71
N ARG A 269 -2.92 -0.87 3.60
CA ARG A 269 -2.58 0.55 3.43
C ARG A 269 -3.84 1.37 3.25
N ILE A 270 -4.33 1.94 4.35
CA ILE A 270 -5.58 2.72 4.37
C ILE A 270 -5.26 4.18 4.65
N ALA A 271 -5.86 5.07 3.87
CA ALA A 271 -5.80 6.51 4.12
C ALA A 271 -6.72 6.88 5.28
N THR A 272 -6.21 7.64 6.24
CA THR A 272 -6.96 8.03 7.44
C THR A 272 -6.89 9.54 7.65
N HIS A 273 -7.91 10.09 8.30
CA HIS A 273 -7.87 11.46 8.79
C HIS A 273 -6.84 11.56 9.91
N SER A 274 -5.81 12.40 9.71
CA SER A 274 -4.77 12.67 10.69
C SER A 274 -5.01 14.05 11.31
N SER A 275 -5.73 14.12 12.42
CA SER A 275 -5.90 15.34 13.23
C SER A 275 -5.72 15.03 14.72
N ALA A 276 -5.42 16.05 15.52
CA ALA A 276 -5.23 15.89 16.97
C ALA A 276 -6.46 15.26 17.70
N GLN A 277 -7.66 15.37 17.11
CA GLN A 277 -8.90 14.77 17.61
C GLN A 277 -9.40 13.59 16.74
N ALA A 278 -8.55 13.01 15.89
CA ALA A 278 -9.00 11.97 14.97
C ALA A 278 -9.40 10.69 15.72
N THR A 279 -10.54 10.13 15.33
CA THR A 279 -11.10 8.92 15.91
C THR A 279 -10.23 7.69 15.59
N PRO A 280 -10.14 6.72 16.52
CA PRO A 280 -9.48 5.44 16.26
C PRO A 280 -10.19 4.69 15.12
N LEU A 281 -9.46 3.75 14.52
CA LEU A 281 -10.03 2.83 13.53
C LEU A 281 -10.78 1.72 14.26
N SER A 282 -11.88 1.26 13.68
CA SER A 282 -12.57 0.05 14.11
C SER A 282 -12.50 -0.98 12.99
N LEU A 283 -11.89 -2.13 13.27
CA LEU A 283 -11.90 -3.29 12.39
C LEU A 283 -13.02 -4.21 12.85
N THR A 284 -14.05 -4.41 12.03
CA THR A 284 -15.19 -5.28 12.35
C THR A 284 -15.18 -6.50 11.43
N ARG A 285 -15.22 -7.69 12.01
CA ARG A 285 -15.28 -8.98 11.32
C ARG A 285 -16.69 -9.55 11.30
N PHE A 286 -17.07 -10.17 10.19
CA PHE A 286 -18.37 -10.78 9.98
C PHE A 286 -18.23 -12.27 9.63
N GLY A 287 -19.13 -13.06 10.19
CA GLY A 287 -19.27 -14.49 9.92
C GLY A 287 -19.99 -14.80 8.60
N ALA A 288 -20.23 -16.10 8.38
CA ALA A 288 -20.93 -16.66 7.22
C ALA A 288 -22.35 -16.15 7.00
N ASP A 289 -22.98 -15.74 8.08
CA ASP A 289 -24.35 -15.29 8.19
C ASP A 289 -24.49 -13.76 8.15
N GLY A 290 -23.38 -13.05 7.89
CA GLY A 290 -23.33 -11.59 7.92
C GLY A 290 -23.45 -11.00 9.33
N ARG A 291 -23.41 -11.82 10.39
CA ARG A 291 -23.41 -11.35 11.76
C ARG A 291 -21.99 -11.01 12.21
N THR A 292 -21.87 -9.96 13.00
CA THR A 292 -20.61 -9.62 13.66
C THR A 292 -20.21 -10.75 14.59
N LEU A 293 -18.95 -11.17 14.53
CA LEU A 293 -18.41 -12.18 15.44
C LEU A 293 -18.38 -11.62 16.88
N GLU A 294 -18.48 -12.46 17.91
CA GLU A 294 -18.54 -12.01 19.31
C GLU A 294 -17.28 -11.24 19.75
N ASP A 295 -16.12 -11.58 19.17
CA ASP A 295 -14.84 -10.83 19.26
C ASP A 295 -14.57 -9.99 17.99
N GLY A 296 -15.62 -9.58 17.30
CA GLY A 296 -15.55 -9.13 15.92
C GLY A 296 -15.01 -7.71 15.73
N THR A 297 -15.11 -6.83 16.73
CA THR A 297 -14.69 -5.43 16.61
C THR A 297 -13.45 -5.12 17.43
N GLU A 298 -12.36 -4.82 16.74
CA GLU A 298 -11.10 -4.38 17.33
C GLU A 298 -10.91 -2.87 17.12
N MET A 299 -10.59 -2.15 18.19
CA MET A 299 -10.28 -0.72 18.13
C MET A 299 -8.77 -0.53 17.99
N ILE A 300 -8.36 0.12 16.90
CA ILE A 300 -6.96 0.29 16.52
C ILE A 300 -6.61 1.77 16.58
N ALA A 301 -5.58 2.10 17.36
CA ALA A 301 -5.09 3.47 17.46
C ALA A 301 -4.51 3.94 16.11
N LEU A 302 -4.70 5.22 15.75
CA LEU A 302 -4.19 5.76 14.49
C LEU A 302 -2.66 5.69 14.35
N THR A 303 -1.93 5.64 15.46
CA THR A 303 -0.48 5.42 15.47
C THR A 303 -0.10 4.03 14.92
N GLN A 304 -1.00 3.06 15.06
CA GLN A 304 -0.83 1.69 14.58
C GLN A 304 -1.41 1.46 13.17
N ALA A 305 -2.10 2.46 12.59
CA ALA A 305 -2.72 2.33 11.26
C ALA A 305 -1.73 1.92 10.14
N ARG A 306 -0.43 2.23 10.31
CA ARG A 306 0.64 1.82 9.36
C ARG A 306 1.03 0.34 9.44
N PHE A 307 0.71 -0.32 10.56
CA PHE A 307 1.01 -1.73 10.83
C PHE A 307 -0.24 -2.59 10.76
N LEU A 308 -1.35 -2.04 10.27
CA LEU A 308 -2.61 -2.73 10.13
C LEU A 308 -2.45 -3.93 9.18
N GLN A 309 -3.02 -5.06 9.58
CA GLN A 309 -3.02 -6.30 8.81
C GLN A 309 -4.44 -6.79 8.62
N ALA A 310 -4.67 -7.53 7.53
CA ALA A 310 -5.89 -8.28 7.34
C ALA A 310 -6.04 -9.36 8.44
N PRO A 311 -7.26 -9.72 8.82
CA PRO A 311 -7.50 -10.75 9.82
C PRO A 311 -6.76 -12.06 9.54
N ALA A 312 -6.36 -12.76 10.61
CA ALA A 312 -5.70 -14.07 10.48
C ALA A 312 -6.65 -15.19 10.05
N GLN A 313 -7.96 -15.00 10.24
CA GLN A 313 -8.99 -15.97 9.86
C GLN A 313 -9.74 -15.49 8.61
N PRO A 314 -10.03 -16.39 7.65
CA PRO A 314 -10.87 -16.10 6.50
C PRO A 314 -12.25 -15.59 6.94
N GLY A 315 -12.81 -14.68 6.15
CA GLY A 315 -14.13 -14.11 6.40
C GLY A 315 -14.29 -12.75 5.75
N PHE A 316 -15.37 -12.05 6.10
CA PHE A 316 -15.54 -10.67 5.69
C PHE A 316 -15.12 -9.74 6.80
N PHE A 317 -14.54 -8.59 6.46
CA PHE A 317 -14.26 -7.55 7.43
C PHE A 317 -14.40 -6.16 6.81
N GLU A 318 -14.65 -5.19 7.67
CA GLU A 318 -14.75 -3.78 7.34
C GLU A 318 -13.84 -2.97 8.25
N ILE A 319 -13.33 -1.85 7.74
CA ILE A 319 -12.55 -0.89 8.53
C ILE A 319 -13.21 0.48 8.42
N ARG A 320 -13.51 1.06 9.59
CA ARG A 320 -14.14 2.38 9.70
C ARG A 320 -13.27 3.32 10.52
N GLN A 321 -13.42 4.62 10.29
CA GLN A 321 -12.87 5.67 11.13
C GLN A 321 -14.04 6.53 11.64
N GLY A 322 -14.50 6.28 12.87
CA GLY A 322 -15.79 6.79 13.33
C GLY A 322 -16.92 6.27 12.43
N ASP A 323 -17.68 7.19 11.83
CA ASP A 323 -18.81 6.83 10.96
C ASP A 323 -18.39 6.51 9.52
N GLU A 324 -17.20 6.91 9.09
CA GLU A 324 -16.74 6.76 7.70
C GLU A 324 -16.21 5.35 7.44
N LEU A 325 -16.80 4.65 6.46
CA LEU A 325 -16.33 3.33 6.01
C LEU A 325 -15.19 3.50 5.00
N LEU A 326 -14.02 2.95 5.34
CA LEU A 326 -12.79 3.09 4.55
C LEU A 326 -12.46 1.85 3.72
N LEU A 327 -12.76 0.66 4.24
CA LEU A 327 -12.48 -0.61 3.56
C LEU A 327 -13.61 -1.61 3.80
N GLU A 328 -14.02 -2.31 2.74
CA GLU A 328 -14.82 -3.54 2.77
C GLU A 328 -14.00 -4.64 2.09
N SER A 329 -13.83 -5.80 2.74
CA SER A 329 -12.96 -6.84 2.19
C SER A 329 -13.44 -8.26 2.47
N GLY A 330 -13.27 -9.12 1.46
CA GLY A 330 -13.25 -10.57 1.59
C GLY A 330 -11.82 -11.04 1.87
N CYS A 331 -11.58 -11.58 3.06
CA CYS A 331 -10.31 -12.14 3.47
C CYS A 331 -10.29 -13.64 3.18
N TYR A 332 -9.30 -14.12 2.43
CA TYR A 332 -9.14 -15.52 2.10
C TYR A 332 -7.75 -16.03 2.48
N PHE A 333 -7.63 -17.33 2.72
CA PHE A 333 -6.35 -17.97 2.97
C PHE A 333 -5.61 -18.25 1.66
N ALA A 334 -4.33 -17.89 1.59
CA ALA A 334 -3.54 -17.99 0.36
C ALA A 334 -2.08 -18.43 0.58
N ASP A 335 -1.67 -18.71 1.82
CA ASP A 335 -0.27 -19.04 2.10
C ASP A 335 0.03 -20.47 1.65
N THR A 336 0.65 -20.58 0.47
CA THR A 336 1.07 -21.86 -0.10
C THR A 336 2.05 -22.67 0.77
N ARG A 337 2.75 -22.02 1.73
CA ARG A 337 3.66 -22.71 2.66
C ARG A 337 2.90 -23.46 3.75
N GLU A 338 1.76 -22.91 4.16
CA GLU A 338 0.89 -23.50 5.16
C GLU A 338 -0.16 -24.44 4.53
N ALA A 339 -0.42 -24.29 3.21
CA ALA A 339 -1.27 -25.20 2.44
C ALA A 339 -0.60 -26.54 2.05
N ASP A 340 0.74 -26.61 2.02
CA ASP A 340 1.47 -27.84 1.66
C ASP A 340 1.93 -28.60 2.89
N LEU A 341 1.08 -29.50 3.39
CA LEU A 341 1.34 -30.28 4.60
C LEU A 341 2.23 -31.51 4.39
N ARG A 342 2.76 -31.76 3.18
CA ARG A 342 3.59 -32.97 2.91
C ARG A 342 4.85 -33.05 3.75
N GLY A 343 5.39 -31.91 4.16
CA GLY A 343 6.57 -31.81 5.03
C GLY A 343 6.25 -31.66 6.52
N CYS A 344 4.97 -31.59 6.90
CA CYS A 344 4.56 -31.37 8.28
C CYS A 344 4.74 -32.63 9.12
N GLN A 345 5.20 -32.45 10.36
CA GLN A 345 5.30 -33.48 11.39
C GLN A 345 4.42 -33.09 12.56
N SER A 346 3.95 -34.06 13.34
CA SER A 346 3.16 -33.80 14.54
C SER A 346 3.95 -32.99 15.58
N ASP A 347 3.25 -32.11 16.28
CA ASP A 347 3.76 -31.10 17.21
C ASP A 347 4.67 -31.68 18.33
N ASP A 348 4.51 -32.97 18.65
CA ASP A 348 5.31 -33.70 19.65
C ASP A 348 6.83 -33.76 19.37
N GLN A 349 7.32 -33.31 18.20
CA GLN A 349 8.75 -33.37 17.83
C GLN A 349 9.48 -32.01 17.87
N ILE A 350 8.84 -30.90 18.27
CA ILE A 350 9.42 -29.54 18.22
C ILE A 350 10.63 -29.35 19.16
N ALA A 351 10.81 -30.20 20.18
CA ALA A 351 11.97 -30.13 21.08
C ALA A 351 13.32 -30.18 20.32
N GLY A 352 13.38 -30.81 19.13
CA GLY A 352 14.60 -30.89 18.32
C GLY A 352 14.79 -29.77 17.28
N LEU A 353 13.77 -28.96 16.99
CA LEU A 353 13.79 -27.97 15.91
C LEU A 353 14.33 -26.60 16.34
N SER A 354 14.13 -26.22 17.60
CA SER A 354 14.68 -24.96 18.15
C SER A 354 16.21 -24.93 18.02
N GLY A 355 16.90 -26.04 18.30
CA GLY A 355 18.36 -26.15 18.14
C GLY A 355 18.82 -25.94 16.71
N LYS A 356 18.19 -26.62 15.74
CA LYS A 356 18.57 -26.53 14.31
C LYS A 356 18.19 -25.19 13.67
N ALA A 357 17.10 -24.55 14.10
CA ALA A 357 16.70 -23.24 13.62
C ALA A 357 17.64 -22.14 14.14
N VAL A 358 18.06 -22.25 15.40
CA VAL A 358 19.11 -21.39 15.98
C VAL A 358 20.44 -21.62 15.24
N GLU A 359 20.81 -22.86 14.94
CA GLU A 359 22.04 -23.18 14.19
C GLU A 359 22.02 -22.64 12.75
N ARG A 360 20.84 -22.62 12.10
CA ARG A 360 20.68 -22.08 10.72
C ARG A 360 20.73 -20.56 10.65
N ASN A 361 20.27 -19.87 11.70
CA ASN A 361 20.24 -18.40 11.78
C ASN A 361 21.39 -17.80 12.59
N THR A 362 22.20 -18.63 13.26
CA THR A 362 23.40 -18.19 13.96
C THR A 362 24.60 -18.46 13.07
N ARG A 363 25.12 -17.41 12.43
CA ARG A 363 26.48 -17.47 11.90
C ARG A 363 27.41 -17.41 13.10
N GLU A 364 28.21 -18.45 13.32
CA GLU A 364 29.29 -18.39 14.30
C GLU A 364 30.16 -17.16 14.02
N ASP A 365 30.28 -16.27 15.01
CA ASP A 365 31.21 -15.15 14.91
C ASP A 365 32.63 -15.71 14.91
N HIS A 366 33.30 -15.65 13.75
CA HIS A 366 34.68 -16.12 13.60
C HIS A 366 35.66 -15.50 14.61
N LEU A 367 35.30 -14.35 15.20
CA LEU A 367 36.10 -13.61 16.17
C LEU A 367 35.70 -13.87 17.63
N TRP A 368 34.77 -14.79 17.92
CA TRP A 368 34.31 -15.05 19.29
C TRP A 368 35.46 -15.40 20.25
N ARG A 369 36.47 -16.13 19.77
CA ARG A 369 37.68 -16.48 20.54
C ARG A 369 38.47 -15.23 20.93
N LEU A 370 38.50 -14.22 20.05
CA LEU A 370 39.20 -12.96 20.26
C LEU A 370 38.45 -12.09 21.28
N TRP A 371 37.12 -12.05 21.21
CA TRP A 371 36.28 -11.39 22.22
C TRP A 371 36.47 -12.00 23.61
N VAL A 372 36.52 -13.33 23.72
CA VAL A 372 36.77 -14.01 25.00
C VAL A 372 38.14 -13.65 25.57
N ILE A 373 39.18 -13.59 24.73
CA ILE A 373 40.51 -13.15 25.15
C ILE A 373 40.49 -11.69 25.61
N ILE A 374 39.81 -10.79 24.88
CA ILE A 374 39.68 -9.38 25.27
C ILE A 374 38.99 -9.25 26.62
N VAL A 375 37.89 -9.97 26.85
CA VAL A 375 37.16 -9.96 28.13
C VAL A 375 38.04 -10.48 29.26
N LEU A 376 38.79 -11.55 29.01
CA LEU A 376 39.67 -12.16 30.02
C LEU A 376 40.86 -11.25 30.35
N VAL A 377 41.46 -10.60 29.36
CA VAL A 377 42.49 -9.57 29.55
C VAL A 377 41.93 -8.36 30.29
N SER A 378 40.72 -7.92 29.95
CA SER A 378 40.06 -6.80 30.64
C SER A 378 39.77 -7.13 32.10
N LEU A 379 39.35 -8.36 32.40
CA LEU A 379 39.16 -8.83 33.77
C LEU A 379 40.48 -8.91 34.55
N LEU A 380 41.56 -9.39 33.91
CA LEU A 380 42.88 -9.43 34.52
C LEU A 380 43.43 -8.03 34.77
N LEU A 381 43.25 -7.10 33.83
CA LEU A 381 43.62 -5.69 34.00
C LEU A 381 42.80 -5.04 35.11
N ALA A 382 41.48 -5.23 35.12
CA ALA A 382 40.61 -4.72 36.17
C ALA A 382 41.00 -5.28 37.55
N TRP A 383 41.30 -6.56 37.63
CA TRP A 383 41.80 -7.19 38.85
C TRP A 383 43.15 -6.63 39.28
N HIS A 384 44.08 -6.41 38.34
CA HIS A 384 45.38 -5.83 38.64
C HIS A 384 45.25 -4.40 39.18
N PHE A 385 44.43 -3.56 38.55
CA PHE A 385 44.18 -2.19 39.00
C PHE A 385 43.39 -2.10 40.32
N THR A 386 42.56 -3.09 40.62
CA THR A 386 41.81 -3.14 41.90
C THR A 386 42.63 -3.76 43.04
N LYS A 387 43.63 -4.58 42.74
CA LYS A 387 44.53 -5.17 43.75
C LYS A 387 45.48 -4.13 44.36
N ASP A 388 45.92 -3.15 43.56
CA ASP A 388 46.86 -2.12 43.98
C ASP A 388 46.18 -0.87 44.54
N ARG A 389 44.87 -0.91 44.78
CA ARG A 389 44.17 0.20 45.45
C ARG A 389 44.42 0.08 46.96
N PRO A 390 45.27 0.94 47.58
CA PRO A 390 45.34 1.02 49.03
C PRO A 390 43.94 1.31 49.57
N LYS A 391 43.56 0.62 50.65
CA LYS A 391 42.38 0.99 51.43
C LYS A 391 42.65 2.39 51.97
N ASP A 392 42.09 3.40 51.32
CA ASP A 392 41.96 4.72 51.91
C ASP A 392 40.96 4.59 53.06
N GLU A 393 41.49 4.35 54.25
CA GLU A 393 40.84 4.64 55.52
C GLU A 393 40.75 6.15 55.66
N GLU A 394 39.57 6.73 55.43
CA GLU A 394 39.20 8.03 56.00
C GLU A 394 37.67 8.19 55.99
N GLU A 395 37.01 7.57 56.97
CA GLU A 395 35.72 8.06 57.48
C GLU A 395 35.93 8.38 58.97
N HIS A 396 36.28 9.63 59.24
CA HIS A 396 36.29 10.19 60.59
C HIS A 396 34.90 10.74 60.95
N PRO A 397 34.57 10.83 62.25
CA PRO A 397 33.32 10.38 62.82
C PRO A 397 32.37 11.54 63.13
N ALA A 398 31.08 11.27 63.13
CA ALA A 398 30.10 12.17 63.73
C ALA A 398 29.25 11.38 64.74
N ASP A 399 29.63 11.51 66.00
CA ASP A 399 28.77 11.31 67.17
C ASP A 399 29.14 12.42 68.17
N PRO A 400 28.22 12.96 69.00
CA PRO A 400 27.29 12.16 69.80
C PRO A 400 25.85 12.72 70.03
N LEU A 401 24.91 11.78 70.26
CA LEU A 401 23.86 11.63 71.30
C LEU A 401 23.47 12.86 72.19
N PRO A 402 22.22 12.98 72.76
CA PRO A 402 21.51 11.87 73.43
C PRO A 402 19.95 11.92 73.46
N VAL A 403 19.30 10.77 73.70
CA VAL A 403 17.99 10.74 74.38
C VAL A 403 17.98 9.62 75.41
N THR A 404 17.96 10.02 76.69
CA THR A 404 17.72 9.20 77.87
C THR A 404 16.23 9.13 78.18
N SER A 405 15.67 7.93 78.24
CA SER A 405 14.56 7.50 79.11
C SER A 405 14.52 5.96 79.05
N SER A 406 14.43 5.16 80.10
CA SER A 406 14.23 5.38 81.53
C SER A 406 14.30 4.01 82.20
N ARG A 407 15.19 3.80 83.17
CA ARG A 407 14.92 3.21 84.49
C ARG A 407 16.19 3.14 85.33
#